data_AF-A0AAD9GET7-F1
#
_entry.id   AF-A0AAD9GET7-F1
#
_cell.length_a   1.000
_cell.length_b   1.000
_cell.length_c   1.000
_cell.angle_alpha   90.00
_cell.angle_beta   90.00
_cell.angle_gamma   90.00
#
_symmetry.space_group_name_H-M   'P 1'
#
loop_
_entity.id
_entity.type
_entity.pdbx_description
1 polymer ?
#
loop_
_entity_poly.entity_id
_entity_poly.type
_entity_poly.pdbx_seq_one_letter_code
_entity_poly.pdbx_strand_id
1 'polypeptide(L)'
;METTASPAGDPVELLYTRNRHHDLVDSLSFVDAIPVELEGDIRELIACEKRAILEEFGGDEEALLSSYVASLPPTPDHTASGFLYSAEVSRKADGMSIDGLDLNRYVGYGEDSDLAARLDHMMMLWEYAQGAQVNLELMDRYKEAAWLKHLEDLTKLHSSLDKIKTRLTSEMEQLNKERKLSHIEWANRLRSISQEYEDYRVKNKQLLLAIEKLQNSSQAVPLGD
;
A
#
# COMPACT_ATOMS: atom_id res chain seq x y z
N MET A 1 -33.82 -20.18 -6.20
CA MET A 1 -33.42 -20.81 -4.92
C MET A 1 -32.30 -21.78 -5.24
N GLU A 2 -31.09 -21.25 -5.41
CA GLU A 2 -29.88 -22.05 -5.49
C GLU A 2 -28.83 -21.29 -4.69
N THR A 3 -28.70 -21.70 -3.44
CA THR A 3 -27.64 -21.29 -2.52
C THR A 3 -26.36 -21.95 -2.99
N THR A 4 -25.51 -21.21 -3.70
CA THR A 4 -24.10 -21.58 -3.87
C THR A 4 -23.38 -21.35 -2.55
N ALA A 5 -23.39 -22.39 -1.73
CA ALA A 5 -22.53 -22.48 -0.56
C ALA A 5 -21.07 -22.32 -1.04
N SER A 6 -20.45 -21.21 -0.65
CA SER A 6 -19.01 -21.01 -0.75
C SER A 6 -18.33 -22.14 0.05
N PRO A 7 -17.38 -22.88 -0.53
CA PRO A 7 -16.69 -23.94 0.20
C PRO A 7 -15.96 -23.31 1.38
N ALA A 8 -16.09 -23.95 2.55
CA ALA A 8 -15.36 -23.62 3.76
C ALA A 8 -13.89 -23.40 3.41
N GLY A 9 -13.46 -22.14 3.45
CA GLY A 9 -12.11 -21.74 3.07
C GLY A 9 -11.10 -22.34 4.02
N ASP A 10 -10.08 -22.98 3.46
CA ASP A 10 -8.84 -23.32 4.16
C ASP A 10 -8.37 -22.11 4.99
N PRO A 11 -7.79 -22.31 6.19
CA PRO A 11 -7.27 -21.20 6.97
C PRO A 11 -6.26 -20.44 6.11
N VAL A 12 -6.60 -19.20 5.74
CA VAL A 12 -5.72 -18.33 4.97
C VAL A 12 -4.47 -18.12 5.82
N GLU A 13 -3.40 -18.85 5.48
CA GLU A 13 -2.11 -18.68 6.11
C GLU A 13 -1.67 -17.23 5.87
N LEU A 14 -1.61 -16.45 6.95
CA LEU A 14 -1.30 -15.03 6.88
C LEU A 14 0.17 -14.89 6.47
N LEU A 15 0.46 -14.07 5.45
CA LEU A 15 1.80 -13.98 4.86
C LEU A 15 2.92 -13.71 5.88
N TYR A 16 2.61 -13.04 6.99
CA TYR A 16 3.59 -12.74 8.03
C TYR A 16 4.02 -13.98 8.83
N THR A 17 3.22 -15.05 8.91
CA THR A 17 3.58 -16.27 9.65
C THR A 17 4.68 -17.07 8.97
N ARG A 18 4.97 -16.77 7.70
CA ARG A 18 6.07 -17.38 6.93
C ARG A 18 7.45 -16.90 7.37
N ASN A 19 7.53 -15.80 8.12
CA ASN A 19 8.79 -15.29 8.64
C ASN A 19 9.21 -16.04 9.91
N ARG A 20 10.50 -16.40 10.01
CA ARG A 20 11.08 -17.16 11.14
C ARG A 20 10.87 -16.52 12.51
N HIS A 21 10.70 -15.20 12.56
CA HIS A 21 10.61 -14.40 13.78
C HIS A 21 9.31 -13.62 13.89
N HIS A 22 8.23 -14.11 13.28
CA HIS A 22 6.95 -13.42 13.26
C HIS A 22 6.36 -13.17 14.67
N ASP A 23 6.68 -14.03 15.64
CA ASP A 23 6.27 -13.89 17.03
C ASP A 23 6.89 -12.66 17.73
N LEU A 24 8.00 -12.13 17.22
CA LEU A 24 8.69 -10.97 17.78
C LEU A 24 8.17 -9.62 17.23
N VAL A 25 7.14 -9.65 16.39
CA VAL A 25 6.66 -8.46 15.65
C VAL A 25 5.58 -7.68 16.42
N ASP A 26 5.22 -8.09 17.64
CA ASP A 26 4.25 -7.35 18.45
C ASP A 26 4.84 -6.03 18.97
N SER A 27 4.29 -4.91 18.51
CA SER A 27 4.70 -3.56 18.93
C SER A 27 3.48 -2.69 19.18
N LEU A 28 3.39 -2.12 20.40
CA LEU A 28 2.25 -1.31 20.81
C LEU A 28 2.43 0.16 20.42
N SER A 29 2.37 0.47 19.13
CA SER A 29 2.64 1.82 18.58
C SER A 29 1.91 3.00 19.27
N PHE A 30 0.68 2.81 19.74
CA PHE A 30 -0.08 3.84 20.47
C PHE A 30 0.36 4.07 21.93
N VAL A 31 1.09 3.13 22.53
CA VAL A 31 1.51 3.17 23.94
C VAL A 31 3.01 3.39 24.04
N ASP A 32 3.78 2.69 23.20
CA ASP A 32 5.24 2.75 23.14
C ASP A 32 5.65 3.85 22.16
N ALA A 33 5.49 5.11 22.60
CA ALA A 33 6.06 6.24 21.88
C ALA A 33 7.59 6.18 22.00
N ILE A 34 8.27 5.86 20.91
CA ILE A 34 9.74 5.83 20.85
C ILE A 34 10.25 7.26 21.07
N PRO A 35 11.08 7.51 22.09
CA PRO A 35 11.72 8.81 22.27
C PRO A 35 12.60 9.13 21.06
N VAL A 36 12.55 10.37 20.57
CA VAL A 36 13.28 10.82 19.36
C VAL A 36 14.80 10.55 19.46
N GLU A 37 15.35 10.53 20.68
CA GLU A 37 16.75 10.24 20.95
C GLU A 37 17.13 8.78 20.60
N LEU A 38 16.23 7.83 20.89
CA LEU A 38 16.45 6.40 20.63
C LEU A 38 16.26 6.01 19.16
N GLU A 39 15.62 6.86 18.36
CA GLU A 39 15.47 6.59 16.93
C GLU A 39 16.82 6.54 16.20
N GLY A 40 17.80 7.33 16.64
CA GLY A 40 19.16 7.31 16.09
C GLY A 40 19.83 5.96 16.31
N ASP A 41 19.87 5.52 17.58
CA ASP A 41 20.46 4.25 17.99
C ASP A 41 19.79 3.05 17.31
N ILE A 42 18.46 3.06 17.21
CA ILE A 42 17.70 2.01 16.52
C ILE A 42 18.08 1.93 15.04
N ARG A 43 18.19 3.07 14.35
CA ARG A 43 18.59 3.11 12.93
C ARG A 43 20.03 2.61 12.73
N GLU A 44 20.94 2.98 13.63
CA GLU A 44 22.31 2.49 13.60
C GLU A 44 22.38 0.97 13.79
N LEU A 45 21.61 0.43 14.74
CA LEU A 45 21.54 -1.01 14.98
C LEU A 45 20.97 -1.76 13.78
N ILE A 46 19.90 -1.24 13.16
CA ILE A 46 19.32 -1.78 11.92
C ILE A 46 20.35 -1.74 10.79
N ALA A 47 21.11 -0.66 10.65
CA ALA A 47 22.13 -0.54 9.61
C ALA A 47 23.30 -1.52 9.82
N CYS A 48 23.70 -1.75 11.07
CA CYS A 48 24.70 -2.76 11.42
C CYS A 48 24.22 -4.17 11.08
N GLU A 49 22.98 -4.52 11.43
CA GLU A 49 22.45 -5.85 11.09
C GLU A 49 22.23 -6.02 9.60
N LYS A 50 21.75 -4.98 8.90
CA LYS A 50 21.66 -5.00 7.44
C LYS A 50 23.04 -5.29 6.81
N ARG A 51 24.11 -4.70 7.34
CA ARG A 51 25.47 -4.95 6.87
C ARG A 51 25.90 -6.39 7.14
N ALA A 52 25.66 -6.92 8.33
CA ALA A 52 25.98 -8.30 8.69
C ALA A 52 25.25 -9.30 7.76
N ILE A 53 23.96 -9.07 7.48
CA ILE A 53 23.17 -9.90 6.56
C ILE A 53 23.75 -9.87 5.13
N LEU A 54 24.19 -8.70 4.65
CA LEU A 54 24.81 -8.58 3.34
C LEU A 54 26.17 -9.29 3.27
N GLU A 55 26.96 -9.25 4.34
CA GLU A 55 28.22 -9.98 4.46
C GLU A 55 28.01 -11.50 4.47
N GLU A 56 26.98 -11.99 5.17
CA GLU A 56 26.61 -13.41 5.20
C GLU A 56 26.07 -13.90 3.84
N PHE A 57 25.32 -13.07 3.13
CA PHE A 57 24.76 -13.39 1.81
C PHE A 57 25.81 -13.29 0.69
N GLY A 58 26.90 -12.55 0.91
CA GLY A 58 28.03 -12.45 -0.02
C GLY A 58 27.70 -11.71 -1.32
N GLY A 59 26.75 -10.77 -1.31
CA GLY A 59 26.24 -10.16 -2.55
C GLY A 59 25.56 -8.79 -2.39
N ASP A 60 25.17 -8.24 -3.55
CA ASP A 60 24.56 -6.93 -3.75
C ASP A 60 23.13 -6.84 -3.18
N GLU A 61 22.73 -5.66 -2.70
CA GLU A 61 21.46 -5.47 -1.99
C GLU A 61 20.24 -5.87 -2.85
N GLU A 62 20.32 -5.62 -4.16
CA GLU A 62 19.25 -5.92 -5.11
C GLU A 62 18.97 -7.42 -5.24
N ALA A 63 20.01 -8.26 -5.19
CA ALA A 63 19.88 -9.70 -5.28
C ALA A 63 19.18 -10.27 -4.03
N LEU A 64 19.53 -9.77 -2.84
CA LEU A 64 18.88 -10.14 -1.58
C LEU A 64 17.40 -9.73 -1.58
N LEU A 65 17.10 -8.49 -1.98
CA LEU A 65 15.71 -8.01 -2.09
C LEU A 65 14.89 -8.83 -3.08
N SER A 66 15.48 -9.19 -4.23
CA SER A 66 14.81 -10.03 -5.23
C SER A 66 14.42 -11.40 -4.68
N SER A 67 15.23 -11.96 -3.77
CA SER A 67 14.93 -13.26 -3.13
C SER A 67 13.70 -13.20 -2.21
N TYR A 68 13.51 -12.07 -1.49
CA TYR A 68 12.31 -11.85 -0.68
C TYR A 68 11.07 -11.65 -1.55
N VAL A 69 11.22 -10.94 -2.67
CA VAL A 69 10.12 -10.67 -3.61
C VAL A 69 9.72 -11.90 -4.41
N ALA A 70 10.66 -12.80 -4.74
CA ALA A 70 10.39 -14.03 -5.49
C ALA A 70 9.40 -14.98 -4.78
N SER A 71 9.24 -14.84 -3.47
CA SER A 71 8.27 -15.61 -2.68
C SER A 71 6.82 -15.13 -2.85
N LEU A 72 6.62 -13.92 -3.39
CA LEU A 72 5.30 -13.37 -3.64
C LEU A 72 4.74 -13.90 -4.97
N PRO A 73 3.41 -14.11 -5.06
CA PRO A 73 2.79 -14.47 -6.34
C PRO A 73 3.14 -13.40 -7.39
N PRO A 74 3.38 -13.80 -8.65
CA PRO A 74 3.69 -12.85 -9.71
C PRO A 74 2.57 -11.82 -9.78
N THR A 75 2.95 -10.54 -9.87
CA THR A 75 1.98 -9.46 -10.08
C THR A 75 1.15 -9.80 -11.32
N PRO A 76 -0.18 -9.68 -11.27
CA PRO A 76 -1.03 -9.99 -12.40
C PRO A 76 -0.54 -9.20 -13.62
N ASP A 77 -0.18 -9.94 -14.67
CA ASP A 77 0.38 -9.35 -15.88
C ASP A 77 -0.73 -8.60 -16.63
N HIS A 78 -0.76 -7.28 -16.48
CA HIS A 78 -1.70 -6.43 -17.17
C HIS A 78 -1.33 -6.24 -18.65
N THR A 79 -0.19 -6.77 -19.14
CA THR A 79 0.16 -6.67 -20.58
C THR A 79 -0.79 -7.45 -21.47
N ALA A 80 -1.32 -8.59 -21.00
CA ALA A 80 -2.28 -9.41 -21.74
C ALA A 80 -3.66 -8.75 -21.91
N SER A 81 -3.95 -7.70 -21.14
CA SER A 81 -5.29 -7.12 -21.05
C SER A 81 -5.67 -6.20 -22.23
N GLY A 82 -4.78 -5.97 -23.20
CA GLY A 82 -5.09 -5.18 -24.41
C GLY A 82 -5.41 -3.70 -24.13
N PHE A 83 -5.21 -3.22 -22.90
CA PHE A 83 -5.47 -1.84 -22.55
C PHE A 83 -4.34 -0.95 -23.08
N LEU A 84 -4.73 0.08 -23.84
CA LEU A 84 -3.86 1.15 -24.36
C LEU A 84 -2.96 1.79 -23.29
N TYR A 85 -3.37 1.72 -22.02
CA TYR A 85 -2.62 2.26 -20.89
C TYR A 85 -1.22 1.64 -20.73
N SER A 86 -1.08 0.31 -20.81
CA SER A 86 0.22 -0.33 -20.62
C SER A 86 1.16 -0.04 -21.79
N ALA A 87 0.64 -0.05 -23.02
CA ALA A 87 1.38 0.34 -24.21
C ALA A 87 1.87 1.80 -24.15
N GLU A 88 1.04 2.71 -23.62
CA GLU A 88 1.40 4.12 -23.47
C GLU A 88 2.45 4.36 -22.37
N VAL A 89 2.38 3.60 -21.27
CA VAL A 89 3.39 3.62 -20.21
C VAL A 89 4.74 3.13 -20.75
N SER A 90 4.75 2.02 -21.51
CA SER A 90 5.97 1.52 -22.15
C SER A 90 6.54 2.53 -23.16
N ARG A 91 5.69 3.10 -24.02
CA ARG A 91 6.10 4.13 -24.99
C ARG A 91 6.76 5.34 -24.34
N LYS A 92 6.24 5.77 -23.18
CA LYS A 92 6.81 6.87 -22.40
C LYS A 92 8.12 6.47 -21.71
N ALA A 93 8.23 5.24 -21.22
CA ALA A 93 9.48 4.71 -20.67
C ALA A 93 10.59 4.66 -21.73
N ASP A 94 10.23 4.32 -22.97
CA ASP A 94 11.11 4.31 -24.13
C ASP A 94 11.42 5.71 -24.69
N GLY A 95 10.84 6.77 -24.11
CA GLY A 95 11.09 8.16 -24.50
C GLY A 95 10.55 8.54 -25.89
N MET A 96 9.66 7.73 -26.48
CA MET A 96 9.08 8.03 -27.79
C MET A 96 8.09 9.19 -27.69
N SER A 97 8.19 10.19 -28.57
CA SER A 97 7.19 11.26 -28.70
C SER A 97 5.92 10.74 -29.37
N ILE A 98 4.76 11.35 -29.05
CA ILE A 98 3.53 11.05 -29.78
C ILE A 98 3.68 11.68 -31.16
N ASP A 99 3.51 10.88 -32.21
CA ASP A 99 3.43 11.43 -33.56
C ASP A 99 2.16 12.29 -33.62
N GLY A 100 2.35 13.60 -33.76
CA GLY A 100 1.26 14.55 -33.78
C GLY A 100 0.41 14.34 -35.03
N LEU A 101 -0.90 14.60 -34.93
CA LEU A 101 -1.75 14.66 -36.11
C LEU A 101 -1.24 15.81 -37.00
N ASP A 102 -0.88 15.50 -38.24
CA ASP A 102 -0.48 16.52 -39.22
C ASP A 102 -1.71 17.28 -39.70
N LEU A 103 -1.98 18.41 -39.05
CA LEU A 103 -3.07 19.32 -39.38
C LEU A 103 -2.77 20.14 -40.64
N ASN A 104 -1.52 20.21 -41.09
CA ASN A 104 -1.15 21.01 -42.27
C ASN A 104 -1.77 20.45 -43.54
N ARG A 105 -2.09 19.14 -43.57
CA ARG A 105 -2.80 18.48 -44.67
C ARG A 105 -4.22 19.02 -44.88
N TYR A 106 -4.82 19.65 -43.87
CA TYR A 106 -6.20 20.13 -43.93
C TYR A 106 -6.29 21.66 -43.95
N VAL A 107 -5.15 22.36 -43.97
CA VAL A 107 -5.07 23.82 -43.90
C VAL A 107 -4.61 24.36 -45.25
N GLY A 108 -5.55 24.96 -45.99
CA GLY A 108 -5.27 25.70 -47.24
C GLY A 108 -5.44 24.88 -48.51
N TYR A 109 -5.14 25.50 -49.65
CA TYR A 109 -5.05 24.83 -50.94
C TYR A 109 -3.56 24.63 -51.20
N GLY A 110 -3.09 23.37 -51.21
CA GLY A 110 -1.67 23.07 -51.41
C GLY A 110 -1.06 23.75 -52.63
N GLU A 111 0.22 24.10 -52.55
CA GLU A 111 1.04 24.63 -53.67
C GLU A 111 1.44 23.52 -54.66
N ASP A 112 0.58 22.52 -54.86
CA ASP A 112 0.86 21.43 -55.79
C ASP A 112 0.80 21.96 -57.23
N SER A 113 1.90 21.77 -57.98
CA SER A 113 1.99 22.13 -59.39
C SER A 113 1.11 21.26 -60.30
N ASP A 114 0.63 20.13 -59.78
CA ASP A 114 -0.23 19.19 -60.49
C ASP A 114 -1.72 19.52 -60.28
N LEU A 115 -2.40 19.83 -61.38
CA LEU A 115 -3.80 20.25 -61.38
C LEU A 115 -4.75 19.13 -60.90
N ALA A 116 -4.42 17.86 -61.20
CA ALA A 116 -5.25 16.72 -60.82
C ALA A 116 -5.22 16.48 -59.30
N ALA A 117 -4.01 16.46 -58.72
CA ALA A 117 -3.82 16.33 -57.27
C ALA A 117 -4.50 17.48 -56.50
N ARG A 118 -4.46 18.70 -57.06
CA ARG A 118 -5.14 19.86 -56.48
C ARG A 118 -6.66 19.73 -56.52
N LEU A 119 -7.24 19.20 -57.60
CA LEU A 119 -8.69 18.98 -57.72
C LEU A 119 -9.16 17.93 -56.71
N ASP A 120 -8.44 16.82 -56.59
CA ASP A 120 -8.73 15.77 -55.62
C ASP A 120 -8.65 16.30 -54.17
N HIS A 121 -7.65 17.14 -53.88
CA HIS A 121 -7.52 17.81 -52.59
C HIS A 121 -8.69 18.76 -52.30
N MET A 122 -9.14 19.53 -53.29
CA MET A 122 -10.30 20.41 -53.15
C MET A 122 -11.59 19.63 -52.93
N MET A 123 -11.77 18.49 -53.62
CA MET A 123 -12.92 17.62 -53.43
C MET A 123 -12.93 17.03 -52.01
N MET A 124 -11.77 16.58 -51.54
CA MET A 124 -11.58 16.11 -50.16
C MET A 124 -11.95 17.20 -49.14
N LEU A 125 -11.43 18.42 -49.29
CA LEU A 125 -11.75 19.53 -48.38
C LEU A 125 -13.25 19.88 -48.40
N TRP A 126 -13.89 19.80 -49.57
CA TRP A 126 -15.32 20.05 -49.70
C TRP A 126 -16.16 18.98 -48.98
N GLU A 127 -15.81 17.71 -49.11
CA GLU A 127 -16.46 16.62 -48.37
C GLU A 127 -16.29 16.80 -46.85
N TYR A 128 -15.10 17.18 -46.38
CA TYR A 128 -14.88 17.49 -44.96
C TYR A 128 -15.69 18.71 -44.51
N ALA A 129 -15.79 19.75 -45.31
CA ALA A 129 -16.60 20.93 -44.99
C ALA A 129 -18.09 20.57 -44.90
N GLN A 130 -18.59 19.74 -45.82
CA GLN A 130 -19.95 19.25 -45.79
C GLN A 130 -20.20 18.38 -44.54
N GLY A 131 -19.29 17.46 -44.23
CA GLY A 131 -19.36 16.65 -43.01
C GLY A 131 -19.30 17.48 -41.74
N ALA A 132 -18.44 18.50 -41.70
CA ALA A 132 -18.34 19.44 -40.59
C ALA A 132 -19.65 20.23 -40.41
N GLN A 133 -20.29 20.66 -41.49
CA GLN A 133 -21.58 21.34 -41.41
C GLN A 133 -22.66 20.44 -40.81
N VAL A 134 -22.79 19.20 -41.28
CA VAL A 134 -23.75 18.23 -40.71
C VAL A 134 -23.44 17.97 -39.23
N ASN A 135 -22.17 17.82 -38.87
CA ASN A 135 -21.76 17.63 -37.47
C ASN A 135 -22.08 18.85 -36.60
N LEU A 136 -21.91 20.07 -37.12
CA LEU A 136 -22.27 21.30 -36.42
C LEU A 136 -23.78 21.43 -36.24
N GLU A 137 -24.58 21.05 -37.24
CA GLU A 137 -26.04 21.02 -37.13
C GLU A 137 -26.51 19.99 -36.10
N LEU A 138 -25.90 18.80 -36.06
CA LEU A 138 -26.18 17.80 -35.03
C LEU A 138 -25.74 18.28 -33.65
N MET A 139 -24.56 18.88 -33.54
CA MET A 139 -24.05 19.44 -32.30
C MET A 139 -24.99 20.53 -31.80
N ASP A 140 -25.43 21.46 -32.65
CA ASP A 140 -26.32 22.54 -32.24
C ASP A 140 -27.66 22.03 -31.71
N ARG A 141 -28.20 20.97 -32.32
CA ARG A 141 -29.46 20.33 -31.89
C ARG A 141 -29.35 19.58 -30.57
N TYR A 142 -28.22 18.93 -30.28
CA TYR A 142 -28.11 18.00 -29.15
C TYR A 142 -27.11 18.43 -28.06
N LYS A 143 -26.31 19.48 -28.27
CA LYS A 143 -25.22 19.90 -27.36
C LYS A 143 -25.71 20.10 -25.93
N GLU A 144 -26.79 20.83 -25.76
CA GLU A 144 -27.24 21.24 -24.43
C GLU A 144 -27.76 20.03 -23.64
N ALA A 145 -28.64 19.23 -24.25
CA ALA A 145 -29.16 18.03 -23.61
C ALA A 145 -28.07 16.99 -23.32
N ALA A 146 -27.12 16.78 -24.25
CA ALA A 146 -26.02 15.86 -24.07
C ALA A 146 -25.06 16.33 -22.96
N TRP A 147 -24.73 17.63 -22.91
CA TRP A 147 -23.89 18.21 -21.86
C TRP A 147 -24.53 18.21 -20.50
N LEU A 148 -25.82 18.54 -20.39
CA LEU A 148 -26.52 18.48 -19.12
C LEU A 148 -26.56 17.05 -18.58
N LYS A 149 -26.84 16.07 -19.45
CA LYS A 149 -26.81 14.66 -19.06
C LYS A 149 -25.42 14.20 -18.64
N HIS A 150 -24.38 14.55 -19.39
CA HIS A 150 -23.01 14.21 -19.04
C HIS A 150 -22.58 14.84 -17.71
N LEU A 151 -22.98 16.10 -17.46
CA LEU A 151 -22.71 16.77 -16.20
C LEU A 151 -23.46 16.10 -15.03
N GLU A 152 -24.70 15.67 -15.24
CA GLU A 152 -25.47 14.90 -14.26
C GLU A 152 -24.78 13.57 -13.93
N ASP A 153 -24.34 12.84 -14.96
CA ASP A 153 -23.63 11.57 -14.79
C ASP A 153 -22.29 11.75 -14.06
N LEU A 154 -21.53 12.80 -14.39
CA LEU A 154 -20.31 13.18 -13.66
C LEU A 154 -20.61 13.54 -12.20
N THR A 155 -21.68 14.28 -11.94
CA THR A 155 -22.06 14.67 -10.57
C THR A 155 -22.47 13.45 -9.75
N LYS A 156 -23.20 12.51 -10.35
CA LYS A 156 -23.54 11.22 -9.73
C LYS A 156 -22.28 10.42 -9.42
N LEU A 157 -21.35 10.32 -10.36
CA LEU A 157 -20.08 9.61 -10.17
C LEU A 157 -19.26 10.25 -9.04
N HIS A 158 -19.14 11.57 -9.01
CA HIS A 158 -18.46 12.29 -7.94
C HIS A 158 -19.10 11.98 -6.58
N SER A 159 -20.44 12.07 -6.48
CA SER A 159 -21.14 11.77 -5.23
C SER A 159 -20.98 10.32 -4.77
N SER A 160 -20.85 9.38 -5.72
CA SER A 160 -20.60 7.96 -5.43
C SER A 160 -19.19 7.76 -4.86
N LEU A 161 -18.19 8.39 -5.50
CA LEU A 161 -16.81 8.34 -5.02
C LEU A 161 -16.65 8.98 -3.64
N ASP A 162 -17.32 10.10 -3.39
CA ASP A 162 -17.32 10.74 -2.06
C ASP A 162 -17.93 9.83 -1.00
N LYS A 163 -19.03 9.13 -1.30
CA LYS A 163 -19.63 8.16 -0.37
C LYS A 163 -18.69 6.98 -0.08
N ILE A 164 -17.98 6.49 -1.09
CA ILE A 164 -16.99 5.42 -0.90
C ILE A 164 -15.84 5.93 -0.04
N LYS A 165 -15.35 7.15 -0.30
CA LYS A 165 -14.31 7.79 0.51
C LYS A 165 -14.74 7.93 1.96
N THR A 166 -15.91 8.49 2.24
CA THR A 166 -16.39 8.68 3.62
C THR A 166 -16.60 7.37 4.36
N ARG A 167 -17.09 6.33 3.66
CA ARG A 167 -17.19 4.98 4.21
C ARG A 167 -15.80 4.44 4.57
N LEU A 168 -14.85 4.46 3.65
CA LEU A 168 -13.49 3.97 3.90
C LEU A 168 -12.79 4.74 5.03
N THR A 169 -12.99 6.06 5.12
CA THR A 169 -12.44 6.84 6.24
C THR A 169 -13.08 6.44 7.56
N SER A 170 -14.39 6.18 7.59
CA SER A 170 -15.07 5.72 8.81
C SER A 170 -14.62 4.32 9.25
N GLU A 171 -14.42 3.41 8.30
CA GLU A 171 -13.88 2.06 8.55
C GLU A 171 -12.45 2.14 9.08
N MET A 172 -11.60 2.99 8.50
CA MET A 172 -10.24 3.22 8.97
C MET A 172 -10.21 3.82 10.39
N GLU A 173 -11.07 4.80 10.68
CA GLU A 173 -11.20 5.38 12.01
C GLU A 173 -11.68 4.37 13.05
N GLN A 174 -12.65 3.53 12.69
CA GLN A 174 -13.14 2.47 13.56
C GLN A 174 -12.03 1.47 13.88
N LEU A 175 -11.32 1.00 12.85
CA LEU A 175 -10.19 0.09 13.01
C LEU A 175 -9.08 0.70 13.88
N ASN A 176 -8.78 1.99 13.70
CA ASN A 176 -7.81 2.69 14.56
C ASN A 176 -8.29 2.81 16.01
N LYS A 177 -9.59 3.02 16.25
CA LYS A 177 -10.17 3.02 17.60
C LYS A 177 -10.05 1.63 18.25
N GLU A 178 -10.38 0.58 17.50
CA GLU A 178 -10.27 -0.81 17.96
C GLU A 178 -8.82 -1.17 18.31
N ARG A 179 -7.85 -0.84 17.44
CA ARG A 179 -6.42 -1.01 17.72
C ARG A 179 -5.99 -0.24 18.97
N LYS A 180 -6.40 1.01 19.11
CA LYS A 180 -6.05 1.83 20.29
C LYS A 180 -6.59 1.23 21.59
N LEU A 181 -7.83 0.75 21.60
CA LEU A 181 -8.41 0.10 22.77
C LEU A 181 -7.64 -1.20 23.10
N SER A 182 -7.37 -2.03 22.11
CA SER A 182 -6.61 -3.27 22.28
C SER A 182 -5.20 -3.00 22.83
N HIS A 183 -4.48 -1.99 22.31
CA HIS A 183 -3.15 -1.63 22.80
C HIS A 183 -3.19 -1.16 24.26
N ILE A 184 -4.19 -0.37 24.65
CA ILE A 184 -4.34 0.09 26.03
C ILE A 184 -4.66 -1.08 26.96
N GLU A 185 -5.53 -2.00 26.54
CA GLU A 185 -5.86 -3.21 27.31
C GLU A 185 -4.62 -4.08 27.55
N TRP A 186 -3.84 -4.35 26.50
CA TRP A 186 -2.61 -5.13 26.60
C TRP A 186 -1.53 -4.43 27.42
N ALA A 187 -1.36 -3.13 27.27
CA ALA A 187 -0.43 -2.35 28.09
C ALA A 187 -0.79 -2.41 29.58
N ASN A 188 -2.09 -2.33 29.92
CA ASN A 188 -2.53 -2.45 31.30
C ASN A 188 -2.28 -3.86 31.86
N ARG A 189 -2.53 -4.90 31.06
CA ARG A 189 -2.18 -6.30 31.45
C ARG A 189 -0.68 -6.45 31.67
N LEU A 190 0.15 -5.92 30.77
CA LEU A 190 1.59 -5.97 30.89
C LEU A 190 2.09 -5.25 32.16
N ARG A 191 1.52 -4.08 32.48
CA ARG A 191 1.83 -3.38 33.74
C ARG A 191 1.45 -4.20 34.98
N SER A 192 0.29 -4.86 34.98
CA SER A 192 -0.12 -5.75 36.07
C SER A 192 0.88 -6.90 36.26
N ILE A 193 1.22 -7.58 35.17
CA ILE A 193 2.18 -8.71 35.19
C ILE A 193 3.57 -8.23 35.62
N SER A 194 4.01 -7.06 35.16
CA SER A 194 5.29 -6.46 35.56
C SER A 194 5.33 -6.14 37.05
N GLN A 195 4.22 -5.64 37.61
CA GLN A 195 4.12 -5.38 39.04
C GLN A 195 4.13 -6.69 39.85
N GLU A 196 3.37 -7.69 39.42
CA GLU A 196 3.37 -9.02 40.03
C GLU A 196 4.78 -9.63 40.01
N TYR A 197 5.48 -9.52 38.88
CA TYR A 197 6.85 -9.99 38.73
C TYR A 197 7.81 -9.33 39.72
N GLU A 198 7.76 -8.00 39.85
CA GLU A 198 8.60 -7.29 40.81
C GLU A 198 8.23 -7.65 42.27
N ASP A 199 6.95 -7.82 42.57
CA ASP A 199 6.50 -8.27 43.89
C ASP A 199 7.03 -9.68 44.21
N TYR A 200 6.98 -10.62 43.27
CA TYR A 200 7.56 -11.95 43.42
C TYR A 200 9.08 -11.90 43.58
N ARG A 201 9.76 -11.04 42.82
CA ARG A 201 11.21 -10.85 42.92
C ARG A 201 11.61 -10.30 44.28
N VAL A 202 10.88 -9.33 44.82
CA VAL A 202 11.10 -8.78 46.16
C VAL A 202 10.83 -9.84 47.24
N LYS A 203 9.71 -10.58 47.13
CA LYS A 203 9.39 -11.69 48.07
C LYS A 203 10.47 -12.77 48.06
N ASN A 204 10.93 -13.18 46.89
CA ASN A 204 12.00 -14.18 46.76
C ASN A 204 13.31 -13.69 47.39
N LYS A 205 13.68 -12.42 47.18
CA LYS A 205 14.85 -11.83 47.85
C LYS A 205 14.69 -11.82 49.38
N GLN A 206 13.51 -11.45 49.89
CA GLN A 206 13.23 -11.46 51.33
C GLN A 206 13.30 -12.88 51.92
N LEU A 207 12.78 -13.87 51.22
CA LEU A 207 12.86 -15.28 51.61
C LEU A 207 14.31 -15.77 51.64
N LEU A 208 15.10 -15.46 50.62
CA LEU A 208 16.53 -15.81 50.60
C LEU A 208 17.28 -15.20 51.79
N LEU A 209 17.06 -13.92 52.08
CA LEU A 209 17.65 -13.26 53.26
C LEU A 209 17.17 -13.86 54.58
N ALA A 210 15.91 -14.29 54.67
CA ALA A 210 15.39 -14.97 55.86
C ALA A 210 16.00 -16.36 56.05
N ILE A 211 16.17 -17.12 54.97
CA ILE A 211 16.86 -18.42 54.97
C ILE A 211 18.32 -18.26 55.39
N GLU A 212 19.01 -17.27 54.85
CA GLU A 212 20.41 -16.97 55.22
C GLU A 212 20.53 -16.62 56.71
N LYS A 213 19.63 -15.79 57.25
CA LYS A 213 19.57 -15.48 58.68
C LYS A 213 19.32 -16.73 59.53
N LEU A 214 18.42 -17.61 59.10
CA LEU A 214 18.12 -18.86 59.81
C LEU A 214 19.31 -19.82 59.79
N GLN A 215 20.00 -19.98 58.67
CA GLN A 215 21.21 -20.80 58.56
C GLN A 215 22.33 -20.26 59.46
N ASN A 216 22.54 -18.94 59.48
CA ASN A 216 23.52 -18.31 60.36
C ASN A 216 23.15 -18.47 61.85
N SER A 217 21.85 -18.44 62.20
CA SER A 217 21.41 -18.72 63.57
C SER A 217 21.50 -20.20 63.97
N SER A 218 21.36 -21.12 63.01
CA SER A 218 21.46 -22.57 63.22
C SER A 218 22.92 -23.02 63.39
N GLN A 219 23.86 -22.38 62.67
CA GLN A 219 25.31 -22.57 62.88
C GLN A 219 25.83 -21.91 64.17
N ALA A 220 25.11 -20.94 64.73
CA ALA A 220 25.49 -20.26 65.98
C ALA A 220 25.06 -21.01 67.26
N VAL A 221 24.49 -22.21 67.16
CA VAL A 221 24.36 -23.14 68.29
C VAL A 221 25.54 -24.10 68.27
N PRO A 222 26.66 -23.80 68.96
CA PRO A 222 27.67 -24.81 69.21
C PRO A 222 27.06 -25.89 70.11
N LEU A 223 27.36 -27.14 69.77
CA LEU A 223 27.15 -28.30 70.61
C LEU A 223 27.63 -28.00 72.04
N GLY A 224 26.69 -27.77 72.96
CA GLY A 224 26.92 -27.76 74.39
C GLY A 224 26.73 -29.17 74.91
N ASP A 225 27.86 -29.87 75.10
CA ASP A 225 28.02 -30.84 76.20
C ASP A 225 28.02 -30.11 77.55
#